data_AF-A0A7S4N8A3-F1
#
_entry.id   AF-A0A7S4N8A3-F1
#
_cell.length_a   1.000
_cell.length_b   1.000
_cell.length_c   1.000
_cell.angle_alpha   90.00
_cell.angle_beta   90.00
_cell.angle_gamma   90.00
#
_symmetry.space_group_name_H-M   'P 1'
#
loop_
_entity.id
_entity.type
_entity.pdbx_description
1 polymer ?
#
loop_
_entity_poly.entity_id
_entity_poly.type
_entity_poly.pdbx_seq_one_letter_code
_entity_poly.pdbx_strand_id
1 'polypeptide(L)'
;SRPHSPQFILVYVEGLLHWFEHGNTTGFHMRDGSFDENAVIFLLDPDHILVRKLGHEFYSASTITSGSSREILEKYQYLTVDHGRPFGQSYEVYMGNTWITFNISRIAGEQSPARKVTQDEALDFYPVGPPYIATGRDMYQIAEKWKDFTPRVYDEYPKLLAEMYGYSIAAAHLQLPHIKVEHLGVSQTNAQPNLEGWSDIDNLEDDFCTDPFPERNSLPSILHYCQRYMISEWFFGKRKIFQNLPYQFLSCGSPLLATPPKDLPKARYQIKPPGQGEKNYRVSREELKREAYMICAITNATNAAALHFKDHACGSDANMKNTLNLYSLF
;
A
#
# COMPACT_ATOMS: atom_id res chain seq x y z
N SER A 1 4.25 27.73 -16.79
CA SER A 1 4.54 26.71 -15.77
C SER A 1 4.49 25.35 -16.45
N ARG A 2 5.53 24.51 -16.33
CA ARG A 2 5.42 23.11 -16.77
C ARG A 2 4.61 22.35 -15.72
N PRO A 3 3.66 21.49 -16.09
CA PRO A 3 2.95 20.68 -15.12
C PRO A 3 3.96 19.76 -14.40
N HIS A 4 3.94 19.77 -13.06
CA HIS A 4 4.72 18.84 -12.25
C HIS A 4 4.23 17.43 -12.54
N SER A 5 5.13 16.54 -12.98
CA SER A 5 4.78 15.15 -13.25
C SER A 5 5.03 14.35 -11.96
N PRO A 6 4.03 13.66 -11.40
CA PRO A 6 4.23 12.81 -10.24
C PRO A 6 5.23 11.70 -10.56
N GLN A 7 6.16 11.45 -9.64
CA GLN A 7 7.14 10.37 -9.76
C GLN A 7 6.78 9.22 -8.82
N PHE A 8 6.80 8.01 -9.38
CA PHE A 8 6.45 6.78 -8.68
C PHE A 8 7.73 6.01 -8.36
N ILE A 9 7.97 5.75 -7.08
CA ILE A 9 9.22 5.15 -6.61
C ILE A 9 8.87 3.99 -5.66
N LEU A 10 9.19 2.77 -6.09
CA LEU A 10 9.00 1.56 -5.30
C LEU A 10 10.32 1.26 -4.56
N VAL A 11 10.43 1.66 -3.29
CA VAL A 11 11.70 1.55 -2.57
C VAL A 11 11.47 1.29 -1.07
N TYR A 12 12.35 0.51 -0.43
CA TYR A 12 12.37 0.26 1.02
C TYR A 12 13.14 1.36 1.78
N VAL A 13 13.00 1.53 3.10
CA VAL A 13 13.60 2.65 3.88
C VAL A 13 15.05 3.00 3.52
N GLU A 14 15.98 2.06 3.68
CA GLU A 14 17.40 2.30 3.33
C GLU A 14 17.60 2.47 1.83
N GLY A 15 16.76 1.79 1.04
CA GLY A 15 16.74 1.96 -0.39
C GLY A 15 16.34 3.39 -0.77
N LEU A 16 15.46 4.05 -0.02
CA LEU A 16 14.87 5.33 -0.42
C LEU A 16 15.90 6.45 -0.30
N LEU A 17 16.60 6.51 0.83
CA LEU A 17 17.73 7.43 0.98
C LEU A 17 18.83 7.11 -0.03
N HIS A 18 19.15 5.83 -0.23
CA HIS A 18 20.12 5.42 -1.25
C HIS A 18 19.71 5.85 -2.65
N TRP A 19 18.42 5.76 -2.99
CA TRP A 19 17.86 6.22 -4.26
C TRP A 19 18.02 7.73 -4.43
N PHE A 20 17.75 8.53 -3.38
CA PHE A 20 17.99 9.97 -3.41
C PHE A 20 19.47 10.35 -3.58
N GLU A 21 20.38 9.59 -2.97
CA GLU A 21 21.82 9.91 -2.98
C GLU A 21 22.57 9.36 -4.20
N HIS A 22 22.09 8.26 -4.78
CA HIS A 22 22.82 7.47 -5.78
C HIS A 22 21.99 7.08 -7.02
N GLY A 23 20.72 7.43 -7.09
CA GLY A 23 19.84 7.08 -8.20
C GLY A 23 20.25 7.75 -9.51
N ASN A 24 20.85 6.99 -10.42
CA ASN A 24 21.22 7.48 -11.77
C ASN A 24 20.01 7.60 -12.72
N THR A 25 18.85 7.05 -12.36
CA THR A 25 17.73 6.82 -13.29
C THR A 25 16.85 8.04 -13.54
N THR A 26 17.05 9.14 -12.82
CA THR A 26 16.15 10.30 -12.94
C THR A 26 16.89 11.61 -13.23
N GLY A 27 18.22 11.69 -13.07
CA GLY A 27 18.94 12.98 -13.09
C GLY A 27 18.73 13.79 -11.81
N PHE A 28 18.53 13.10 -10.68
CA PHE A 28 18.24 13.66 -9.37
C PHE A 28 19.35 13.22 -8.41
N HIS A 29 20.38 14.05 -8.27
CA HIS A 29 21.33 13.90 -7.17
C HIS A 29 21.15 15.10 -6.22
N MET A 30 20.61 14.86 -5.03
CA MET A 30 20.50 15.92 -4.02
C MET A 30 21.86 16.54 -3.68
N ARG A 31 22.95 15.77 -3.81
CA ARG A 31 24.31 16.25 -3.55
C ARG A 31 24.89 17.17 -4.63
N ASP A 32 24.37 17.15 -5.86
CA ASP A 32 24.84 18.03 -6.94
C ASP A 32 23.85 19.17 -7.27
N GLY A 33 22.71 19.22 -6.59
CA GLY A 33 21.68 20.25 -6.76
C GLY A 33 20.76 20.04 -7.97
N SER A 34 20.79 18.88 -8.63
CA SER A 34 19.92 18.54 -9.77
C SER A 34 18.52 18.04 -9.36
N PHE A 35 18.26 17.89 -8.06
CA PHE A 35 16.99 17.36 -7.54
C PHE A 35 15.84 18.37 -7.64
N ASP A 36 14.74 18.04 -8.34
CA ASP A 36 13.51 18.84 -8.26
C ASP A 36 12.84 18.60 -6.91
N GLU A 37 13.10 19.52 -5.98
CA GLU A 37 12.53 19.54 -4.64
C GLU A 37 10.99 19.50 -4.61
N ASN A 38 10.34 19.95 -5.70
CA ASN A 38 8.89 19.99 -5.83
C ASN A 38 8.30 18.73 -6.47
N ALA A 39 9.13 17.76 -6.86
CA ALA A 39 8.63 16.48 -7.35
C ALA A 39 7.77 15.82 -6.28
N VAL A 40 6.60 15.30 -6.66
CA VAL A 40 5.76 14.52 -5.73
C VAL A 40 6.22 13.07 -5.78
N ILE A 41 6.66 12.56 -4.63
CA ILE A 41 7.19 11.22 -4.44
C ILE A 41 6.11 10.35 -3.82
N PHE A 42 5.81 9.24 -4.49
CA PHE A 42 4.97 8.16 -3.94
C PHE A 42 5.87 6.98 -3.57
N LEU A 43 5.93 6.64 -2.29
CA LEU A 43 6.62 5.46 -1.77
C LEU A 43 5.63 4.33 -1.54
N LEU A 44 5.80 3.24 -2.28
CA LEU A 44 4.92 2.07 -2.25
C LEU A 44 5.58 0.87 -1.58
N ASP A 45 4.78 0.07 -0.89
CA ASP A 45 5.20 -1.24 -0.39
C ASP A 45 5.46 -2.23 -1.54
N PRO A 46 6.37 -3.20 -1.36
CA PRO A 46 6.65 -4.21 -2.37
C PRO A 46 5.47 -5.17 -2.62
N ASP A 47 4.46 -5.19 -1.75
CA ASP A 47 3.17 -5.84 -1.98
C ASP A 47 2.01 -4.90 -2.31
N HIS A 48 2.33 -3.75 -2.91
CA HIS A 48 1.35 -2.92 -3.59
C HIS A 48 1.29 -3.22 -5.08
N ILE A 49 0.08 -3.35 -5.61
CA ILE A 49 -0.19 -3.29 -7.05
C ILE A 49 -0.85 -1.95 -7.32
N LEU A 50 -0.21 -1.15 -8.18
CA LEU A 50 -0.82 0.06 -8.69
C LEU A 50 -1.77 -0.30 -9.83
N VAL A 51 -3.07 -0.15 -9.60
CA VAL A 51 -4.12 -0.50 -10.58
C VAL A 51 -4.68 0.73 -11.29
N ARG A 52 -4.34 1.93 -10.80
CA ARG A 52 -4.75 3.22 -11.34
C ARG A 52 -3.66 4.24 -11.16
N LYS A 53 -3.66 5.28 -11.99
CA LYS A 53 -2.72 6.39 -11.86
C LYS A 53 -3.01 7.17 -10.57
N LEU A 54 -1.99 7.39 -9.72
CA LEU A 54 -2.10 8.33 -8.60
C LEU A 54 -2.00 9.76 -9.13
N GLY A 55 -2.93 10.60 -8.69
CA GLY A 55 -2.88 12.05 -8.86
C GLY A 55 -2.20 12.72 -7.67
N HIS A 56 -1.75 13.96 -7.85
CA HIS A 56 -1.27 14.83 -6.76
C HIS A 56 -2.37 15.78 -6.25
N GLU A 57 -3.54 15.76 -6.90
CA GLU A 57 -4.75 16.49 -6.53
C GLU A 57 -5.80 15.49 -6.04
N PHE A 58 -6.32 15.71 -4.85
CA PHE A 58 -7.36 14.89 -4.24
C PHE A 58 -8.69 15.65 -4.28
N TYR A 59 -9.63 15.22 -5.11
CA TYR A 59 -10.74 16.08 -5.54
C TYR A 59 -11.88 16.27 -4.52
N SER A 60 -11.96 15.49 -3.43
CA SER A 60 -12.98 15.72 -2.39
C SER A 60 -12.63 15.10 -1.04
N ALA A 61 -12.88 15.84 0.06
CA ALA A 61 -12.73 15.37 1.44
C ALA A 61 -13.50 14.07 1.75
N SER A 62 -14.62 13.82 1.05
CA SER A 62 -15.41 12.58 1.15
C SER A 62 -14.69 11.32 0.65
N THR A 63 -13.59 11.47 -0.07
CA THR A 63 -12.74 10.37 -0.58
C THR A 63 -11.43 10.27 0.20
N ILE A 64 -11.17 11.21 1.11
CA ILE A 64 -9.85 11.37 1.73
C ILE A 64 -9.90 10.86 3.17
N THR A 65 -10.84 11.28 4.02
CA THR A 65 -10.86 10.82 5.44
C THR A 65 -12.21 10.89 6.13
N SER A 66 -12.37 10.07 7.17
CA SER A 66 -13.32 10.24 8.25
C SER A 66 -12.71 11.05 9.42
N GLY A 67 -13.54 11.52 10.35
CA GLY A 67 -13.08 12.13 11.61
C GLY A 67 -12.36 13.50 11.50
N SER A 68 -11.44 13.77 12.42
CA SER A 68 -10.71 15.04 12.59
C SER A 68 -9.95 15.49 11.33
N SER A 69 -9.40 14.54 10.56
CA SER A 69 -8.74 14.83 9.28
C SER A 69 -9.70 15.42 8.25
N ARG A 70 -10.99 15.04 8.28
CA ARG A 70 -12.02 15.62 7.41
C ARG A 70 -12.27 17.08 7.76
N GLU A 71 -12.40 17.39 9.05
CA GLU A 71 -12.60 18.76 9.52
C GLU A 71 -11.41 19.66 9.14
N ILE A 72 -10.19 19.13 9.21
CA ILE A 72 -8.97 19.83 8.78
C ILE A 72 -8.98 20.04 7.26
N LEU A 73 -9.30 19.02 6.48
CA LEU A 73 -9.40 19.13 5.02
C LEU A 73 -10.45 20.15 4.57
N GLU A 74 -11.64 20.09 5.17
CA GLU A 74 -12.74 21.01 4.87
C GLU A 74 -12.41 22.44 5.30
N LYS A 75 -11.71 22.61 6.43
CA LYS A 75 -11.32 23.93 6.95
C LYS A 75 -10.18 24.58 6.17
N TYR A 76 -9.21 23.80 5.70
CA TYR A 76 -7.97 24.33 5.13
C TYR A 76 -7.81 24.12 3.62
N GLN A 77 -8.75 23.43 2.96
CA GLN A 77 -8.71 23.13 1.52
C GLN A 77 -7.40 22.45 1.07
N TYR A 78 -6.82 21.61 1.92
CA TYR A 78 -5.57 20.90 1.64
C TYR A 78 -5.81 19.68 0.74
N LEU A 79 -5.97 19.93 -0.55
CA LEU A 79 -6.23 18.89 -1.56
C LEU A 79 -5.01 18.57 -2.43
N THR A 80 -3.85 19.15 -2.13
CA THR A 80 -2.64 19.03 -2.95
C THR A 80 -1.44 18.79 -2.05
N VAL A 81 -0.56 17.89 -2.50
CA VAL A 81 0.73 17.62 -1.84
C VAL A 81 1.65 18.81 -2.08
N ASP A 82 2.15 19.41 -1.00
CA ASP A 82 3.05 20.56 -1.01
C ASP A 82 4.07 20.45 0.14
N HIS A 83 5.09 21.32 0.14
CA HIS A 83 6.11 21.35 1.18
C HIS A 83 5.48 21.59 2.56
N GLY A 84 5.89 20.80 3.55
CA GLY A 84 5.34 20.78 4.89
C GLY A 84 4.00 20.04 5.01
N ARG A 85 3.48 19.45 3.92
CA ARG A 85 2.14 18.86 3.85
C ARG A 85 2.14 17.50 3.14
N PRO A 86 2.80 16.49 3.74
CA PRO A 86 2.77 15.14 3.20
C PRO A 86 1.39 14.49 3.40
N PHE A 87 1.13 13.45 2.63
CA PHE A 87 -0.06 12.61 2.66
C PHE A 87 0.36 11.15 2.88
N GLY A 88 -0.54 10.32 3.39
CA GLY A 88 -0.30 8.89 3.47
C GLY A 88 -1.55 8.09 3.71
N GLN A 89 -1.53 6.79 3.38
CA GLN A 89 -2.64 5.90 3.73
C GLN A 89 -2.81 5.88 5.25
N SER A 90 -4.05 5.93 5.73
CA SER A 90 -4.34 5.82 7.16
C SER A 90 -4.00 4.42 7.66
N TYR A 91 -3.21 4.35 8.73
CA TYR A 91 -2.89 3.14 9.49
C TYR A 91 -3.31 3.28 10.96
N GLU A 92 -4.25 4.17 11.25
CA GLU A 92 -4.70 4.51 12.61
C GLU A 92 -5.07 3.28 13.44
N VAL A 93 -5.83 2.35 12.88
CA VAL A 93 -6.27 1.14 13.60
C VAL A 93 -5.13 0.19 13.93
N TYR A 94 -4.05 0.20 13.15
CA TYR A 94 -2.91 -0.70 13.34
C TYR A 94 -1.85 -0.11 14.25
N MET A 95 -1.58 1.19 14.12
CA MET A 95 -0.49 1.87 14.81
C MET A 95 -0.97 2.73 15.97
N GLY A 96 -2.06 3.45 15.78
CA GLY A 96 -2.54 4.52 16.65
C GLY A 96 -1.43 5.51 16.99
N ASN A 97 -1.50 6.05 18.20
CA ASN A 97 -0.48 6.94 18.75
C ASN A 97 0.59 6.21 19.59
N THR A 98 0.69 4.87 19.48
CA THR A 98 1.56 4.05 20.35
C THR A 98 3.02 4.54 20.37
N TRP A 99 3.50 5.10 19.26
CA TRP A 99 4.86 5.60 19.13
C TRP A 99 5.25 6.65 20.19
N ILE A 100 4.30 7.44 20.72
CA ILE A 100 4.60 8.45 21.75
C ILE A 100 4.98 7.83 23.10
N THR A 101 4.70 6.54 23.29
CA THR A 101 5.04 5.80 24.52
C THR A 101 6.47 5.30 24.53
N PHE A 102 7.18 5.35 23.39
CA PHE A 102 8.59 4.96 23.29
C PHE A 102 9.51 6.01 23.90
N ASN A 103 10.78 5.67 24.13
CA ASN A 103 11.76 6.64 24.62
C ASN A 103 12.21 7.58 23.50
N ILE A 104 11.38 8.58 23.19
CA ILE A 104 11.64 9.57 22.13
C ILE A 104 12.96 10.32 22.36
N SER A 105 13.36 10.56 23.61
CA SER A 105 14.66 11.17 23.92
C SER A 105 15.84 10.29 23.44
N ARG A 106 15.75 8.97 23.62
CA ARG A 106 16.75 8.02 23.09
C ARG A 106 16.68 7.93 21.57
N ILE A 107 15.47 7.87 20.99
CA ILE A 107 15.28 7.65 19.56
C ILE A 107 15.68 8.89 18.74
N ALA A 108 15.10 10.04 19.07
CA ALA A 108 15.20 11.28 18.28
C ALA A 108 16.00 12.40 18.97
N GLY A 109 16.42 12.22 20.21
CA GLY A 109 17.18 13.20 21.00
C GLY A 109 16.32 14.04 21.94
N GLU A 110 16.93 14.56 23.00
CA GLU A 110 16.25 15.34 24.05
C GLU A 110 15.53 16.60 23.53
N GLN A 111 16.05 17.21 22.47
CA GLN A 111 15.46 18.43 21.89
C GLN A 111 14.50 18.16 20.73
N SER A 112 14.20 16.89 20.43
CA SER A 112 13.34 16.52 19.32
C SER A 112 11.93 17.14 19.44
N PRO A 113 11.40 17.80 18.40
CA PRO A 113 10.01 18.26 18.37
C PRO A 113 8.99 17.14 18.59
N ALA A 114 9.33 15.90 18.23
CA ALA A 114 8.46 14.72 18.43
C ALA A 114 8.05 14.52 19.90
N ARG A 115 8.84 15.01 20.87
CA ARG A 115 8.50 14.95 22.31
C ARG A 115 7.36 15.88 22.73
N LYS A 116 7.07 16.88 21.90
CA LYS A 116 6.04 17.90 22.17
C LYS A 116 4.70 17.55 21.54
N VAL A 117 4.65 16.51 20.72
CA VAL A 117 3.44 16.06 20.06
C VAL A 117 2.48 15.51 21.10
N THR A 118 1.27 16.05 21.10
CA THR A 118 0.19 15.61 21.99
C THR A 118 -0.39 14.27 21.53
N GLN A 119 -1.14 13.61 22.41
CA GLN A 119 -1.80 12.35 22.09
C GLN A 119 -2.77 12.46 20.90
N ASP A 120 -3.47 13.59 20.80
CA ASP A 120 -4.44 13.86 19.73
C ASP A 120 -3.70 14.13 18.41
N GLU A 121 -2.69 15.00 18.41
CA GLU A 121 -1.85 15.23 17.22
C GLU A 121 -1.17 13.94 16.74
N ALA A 122 -0.70 13.11 17.67
CA ALA A 122 -0.09 11.82 17.37
C ALA A 122 -1.03 10.86 16.65
N LEU A 123 -2.33 10.91 16.96
CA LEU A 123 -3.38 10.09 16.35
C LEU A 123 -3.88 10.69 15.03
N ASP A 124 -3.96 12.02 14.96
CA ASP A 124 -4.53 12.72 13.81
C ASP A 124 -3.59 12.74 12.60
N PHE A 125 -2.28 12.83 12.81
CA PHE A 125 -1.35 13.18 11.74
C PHE A 125 -0.22 12.19 11.45
N TYR A 126 0.04 11.25 12.35
CA TYR A 126 1.24 10.40 12.26
C TYR A 126 1.00 8.89 12.11
N PRO A 127 -0.20 8.30 12.29
CA PRO A 127 -0.39 6.88 12.00
C PRO A 127 -0.70 6.70 10.51
N VAL A 128 0.34 6.89 9.69
CA VAL A 128 0.29 6.69 8.25
C VAL A 128 1.20 5.55 7.82
N GLY A 129 0.83 4.91 6.72
CA GLY A 129 1.61 3.88 6.06
C GLY A 129 1.65 4.08 4.54
N PRO A 130 2.31 3.15 3.82
CA PRO A 130 2.34 3.16 2.37
C PRO A 130 0.93 3.17 1.76
N PRO A 131 0.70 3.85 0.62
CA PRO A 131 1.60 4.82 -0.01
C PRO A 131 1.91 6.01 0.90
N TYR A 132 3.20 6.31 1.10
CA TYR A 132 3.63 7.59 1.64
C TYR A 132 3.80 8.58 0.50
N ILE A 133 3.34 9.81 0.67
CA ILE A 133 3.30 10.80 -0.38
C ILE A 133 3.84 12.12 0.16
N ALA A 134 4.91 12.64 -0.41
CA ALA A 134 5.44 13.93 -0.01
C ALA A 134 6.15 14.62 -1.18
N THR A 135 6.48 15.90 -1.02
CA THR A 135 7.44 16.52 -1.94
C THR A 135 8.80 15.87 -1.79
N GLY A 136 9.63 16.00 -2.82
CA GLY A 136 10.97 15.44 -2.84
C GLY A 136 11.82 15.95 -1.68
N ARG A 137 11.71 17.25 -1.36
CA ARG A 137 12.40 17.86 -0.21
C ARG A 137 12.00 17.21 1.11
N ASP A 138 10.70 17.07 1.35
CA ASP A 138 10.20 16.52 2.61
C ASP A 138 10.49 15.02 2.72
N MET A 139 10.28 14.27 1.64
CA MET A 139 10.54 12.83 1.61
C MET A 139 12.03 12.53 1.86
N TYR A 140 12.94 13.33 1.30
CA TYR A 140 14.38 13.18 1.57
C TYR A 140 14.71 13.42 3.05
N GLN A 141 14.20 14.51 3.65
CA GLN A 141 14.43 14.80 5.06
C GLN A 141 13.86 13.69 5.97
N ILE A 142 12.65 13.21 5.64
CA ILE A 142 12.05 12.06 6.33
C ILE A 142 12.96 10.85 6.21
N ALA A 143 13.42 10.49 5.00
CA ALA A 143 14.27 9.34 4.78
C ALA A 143 15.59 9.40 5.59
N GLU A 144 16.21 10.58 5.68
CA GLU A 144 17.41 10.79 6.52
C GLU A 144 17.14 10.44 7.99
N LYS A 145 16.07 10.99 8.58
CA LYS A 145 15.73 10.75 9.99
C LYS A 145 15.20 9.34 10.22
N TRP A 146 14.40 8.83 9.30
CA TRP A 146 13.78 7.53 9.37
C TRP A 146 14.83 6.41 9.43
N LYS A 147 15.87 6.50 8.59
CA LYS A 147 17.01 5.57 8.60
C LYS A 147 17.74 5.55 9.94
N ASP A 148 17.90 6.69 10.60
CA ASP A 148 18.57 6.77 11.91
C ASP A 148 17.66 6.35 13.09
N PHE A 149 16.35 6.60 12.99
CA PHE A 149 15.41 6.34 14.09
C PHE A 149 14.91 4.90 14.12
N THR A 150 14.66 4.28 12.96
CA THR A 150 14.10 2.92 12.86
C THR A 150 14.88 1.87 13.66
N PRO A 151 16.22 1.78 13.59
CA PRO A 151 16.96 0.81 14.41
C PRO A 151 16.74 1.00 15.91
N ARG A 152 16.62 2.25 16.38
CA ARG A 152 16.39 2.57 17.80
C ARG A 152 14.96 2.27 18.23
N VAL A 153 14.00 2.44 17.33
CA VAL A 153 12.63 1.97 17.55
C VAL A 153 12.61 0.45 17.64
N TYR A 154 13.33 -0.25 16.76
CA TYR A 154 13.41 -1.71 16.77
C TYR A 154 14.01 -2.26 18.09
N ASP A 155 14.97 -1.55 18.70
CA ASP A 155 15.50 -1.91 20.03
C ASP A 155 14.39 -1.97 21.10
N GLU A 156 13.35 -1.14 21.00
CA GLU A 156 12.23 -1.09 21.95
C GLU A 156 11.02 -1.93 21.48
N TYR A 157 10.85 -2.07 20.16
CA TYR A 157 9.74 -2.76 19.52
C TYR A 157 10.25 -3.65 18.39
N PRO A 158 10.77 -4.86 18.68
CA PRO A 158 11.38 -5.74 17.67
C PRO A 158 10.33 -6.52 16.87
N LYS A 159 9.34 -5.83 16.30
CA LYS A 159 8.25 -6.41 15.51
C LYS A 159 8.10 -5.67 14.18
N LEU A 160 7.22 -6.20 13.32
CA LEU A 160 7.02 -5.75 11.94
C LEU A 160 6.77 -4.24 11.80
N LEU A 161 6.05 -3.61 12.73
CA LEU A 161 5.67 -2.18 12.64
C LEU A 161 6.76 -1.21 13.14
N ALA A 162 7.93 -1.70 13.56
CA ALA A 162 9.01 -0.84 14.06
C ALA A 162 9.41 0.25 13.05
N GLU A 163 9.44 -0.14 11.77
CA GLU A 163 9.79 0.74 10.68
C GLU A 163 8.74 1.85 10.49
N MET A 164 7.45 1.52 10.49
CA MET A 164 6.39 2.51 10.38
C MET A 164 6.36 3.47 11.58
N TYR A 165 6.62 2.97 12.80
CA TYR A 165 6.78 3.85 13.95
C TYR A 165 8.01 4.76 13.84
N GLY A 166 9.11 4.26 13.28
CA GLY A 166 10.27 5.07 12.93
C GLY A 166 9.92 6.21 11.97
N TYR A 167 9.05 5.94 10.98
CA TYR A 167 8.54 6.94 10.05
C TYR A 167 7.72 8.01 10.79
N SER A 168 6.75 7.61 11.62
CA SER A 168 5.92 8.53 12.41
C SER A 168 6.77 9.46 13.27
N ILE A 169 7.81 8.92 13.94
CA ILE A 169 8.72 9.71 14.77
C ILE A 169 9.59 10.65 13.92
N ALA A 170 10.05 10.21 12.74
CA ALA A 170 10.80 11.05 11.81
C ALA A 170 9.97 12.23 11.31
N ALA A 171 8.73 11.98 10.86
CA ALA A 171 7.80 13.01 10.45
C ALA A 171 7.47 13.98 11.60
N ALA A 172 7.22 13.47 12.81
CA ALA A 172 6.98 14.29 13.99
C ALA A 172 8.19 15.14 14.40
N HIS A 173 9.41 14.60 14.27
CA HIS A 173 10.65 15.32 14.53
C HIS A 173 10.84 16.50 13.56
N LEU A 174 10.46 16.30 12.29
CA LEU A 174 10.53 17.30 11.23
C LEU A 174 9.31 18.23 11.22
N GLN A 175 8.33 18.01 12.10
CA GLN A 175 7.07 18.76 12.17
C GLN A 175 6.30 18.70 10.84
N LEU A 176 6.23 17.51 10.25
CA LEU A 176 5.53 17.21 8.99
C LEU A 176 4.24 16.43 9.28
N PRO A 177 3.17 17.08 9.76
CA PRO A 177 1.89 16.43 10.02
C PRO A 177 1.29 15.94 8.70
N HIS A 178 0.95 14.65 8.62
CA HIS A 178 0.39 14.11 7.38
C HIS A 178 -1.11 14.35 7.29
N ILE A 179 -1.59 14.59 6.08
CA ILE A 179 -2.99 14.33 5.73
C ILE A 179 -3.14 12.82 5.54
N LYS A 180 -3.91 12.19 6.43
CA LYS A 180 -4.29 10.78 6.26
C LYS A 180 -5.20 10.64 5.04
N VAL A 181 -5.15 9.48 4.39
CA VAL A 181 -6.05 9.14 3.28
C VAL A 181 -6.55 7.71 3.50
N GLU A 182 -7.86 7.50 3.57
CA GLU A 182 -8.44 6.18 3.86
C GLU A 182 -8.64 5.34 2.60
N HIS A 183 -8.83 5.97 1.43
CA HIS A 183 -9.25 5.29 0.20
C HIS A 183 -8.12 5.05 -0.83
N LEU A 184 -6.83 5.16 -0.47
CA LEU A 184 -5.75 4.95 -1.46
C LEU A 184 -5.66 3.48 -1.87
N GLY A 185 -5.90 2.56 -0.93
CA GLY A 185 -5.84 1.14 -1.19
C GLY A 185 -6.84 0.28 -0.41
N VAL A 186 -6.85 -1.01 -0.74
CA VAL A 186 -7.57 -2.08 -0.05
C VAL A 186 -6.66 -3.28 0.19
N SER A 187 -6.85 -3.95 1.32
CA SER A 187 -6.00 -5.01 1.86
C SER A 187 -6.79 -6.02 2.68
N GLN A 188 -7.35 -5.59 3.82
CA GLN A 188 -7.95 -6.46 4.82
C GLN A 188 -9.47 -6.52 4.63
N THR A 189 -9.97 -7.66 4.13
CA THR A 189 -11.36 -7.86 3.70
C THR A 189 -12.40 -7.74 4.82
N ASN A 190 -12.01 -7.97 6.07
CA ASN A 190 -12.85 -7.80 7.24
C ASN A 190 -12.63 -6.47 8.00
N ALA A 191 -11.89 -5.53 7.39
CA ALA A 191 -11.74 -4.18 7.94
C ALA A 191 -13.09 -3.42 7.93
N GLN A 192 -13.23 -2.44 8.83
CA GLN A 192 -14.40 -1.56 8.79
C GLN A 192 -14.40 -0.74 7.49
N PRO A 193 -15.56 -0.39 6.92
CA PRO A 193 -15.67 0.26 5.60
C PRO A 193 -14.94 1.60 5.45
N ASN A 194 -14.62 2.28 6.56
CA ASN A 194 -13.98 3.60 6.57
C ASN A 194 -12.46 3.52 6.86
N LEU A 195 -11.87 2.33 6.89
CA LEU A 195 -10.42 2.17 7.14
C LEU A 195 -9.62 2.06 5.85
N GLU A 196 -10.24 1.50 4.83
CA GLU A 196 -9.72 1.27 3.50
C GLU A 196 -10.82 1.64 2.50
N GLY A 197 -10.50 1.75 1.21
CA GLY A 197 -11.47 2.12 0.18
C GLY A 197 -12.48 1.03 -0.19
N TRP A 198 -12.95 0.24 0.79
CA TRP A 198 -13.87 -0.87 0.59
C TRP A 198 -15.27 -0.45 0.20
N SER A 199 -15.76 0.69 0.68
CA SER A 199 -17.10 1.18 0.35
C SER A 199 -17.29 1.34 -1.17
N ASP A 200 -16.24 1.74 -1.89
CA ASP A 200 -16.23 1.82 -3.34
C ASP A 200 -16.35 0.44 -4.02
N ILE A 201 -15.74 -0.60 -3.43
CA ILE A 201 -15.80 -1.98 -3.90
C ILE A 201 -17.15 -2.63 -3.56
N ASP A 202 -17.68 -2.36 -2.37
CA ASP A 202 -18.96 -2.91 -1.90
C ASP A 202 -20.13 -2.45 -2.78
N ASN A 203 -20.00 -1.27 -3.40
CA ASN A 203 -20.96 -0.68 -4.34
C ASN A 203 -20.80 -1.15 -5.80
N LEU A 204 -19.83 -2.01 -6.12
CA LEU A 204 -19.71 -2.60 -7.46
C LEU A 204 -20.83 -3.63 -7.72
N GLU A 205 -21.13 -3.89 -8.99
CA GLU A 205 -21.97 -5.04 -9.34
C GLU A 205 -21.16 -6.34 -9.18
N ASP A 206 -21.83 -7.48 -8.95
CA ASP A 206 -21.19 -8.78 -8.68
C ASP A 206 -20.53 -9.42 -9.95
N ASP A 207 -20.20 -8.63 -10.98
CA ASP A 207 -19.57 -9.04 -12.25
C ASP A 207 -18.12 -8.56 -12.43
N PHE A 208 -17.56 -7.88 -11.42
CA PHE A 208 -16.21 -7.31 -11.40
C PHE A 208 -15.08 -8.31 -11.65
N CYS A 209 -15.32 -9.63 -11.60
CA CYS A 209 -14.28 -10.61 -11.96
C CYS A 209 -13.98 -10.64 -13.47
N THR A 210 -14.85 -10.07 -14.31
CA THR A 210 -14.59 -9.89 -15.76
C THR A 210 -13.74 -8.66 -16.03
N ASP A 211 -13.99 -7.57 -15.29
CA ASP A 211 -13.22 -6.33 -15.32
C ASP A 211 -13.11 -5.78 -13.90
N PRO A 212 -12.02 -6.08 -13.16
CA PRO A 212 -11.85 -5.65 -11.78
C PRO A 212 -11.42 -4.18 -11.66
N PHE A 213 -11.12 -3.52 -12.78
CA PHE A 213 -10.60 -2.16 -12.83
C PHE A 213 -11.45 -1.26 -13.75
N PRO A 214 -12.78 -1.22 -13.58
CA PRO A 214 -13.61 -0.40 -14.44
C PRO A 214 -13.22 1.09 -14.30
N GLU A 215 -13.30 1.85 -15.38
CA GLU A 215 -13.01 3.29 -15.38
C GLU A 215 -14.08 4.03 -14.56
N ARG A 216 -13.82 4.21 -13.26
CA ARG A 216 -14.67 4.95 -12.31
C ARG A 216 -13.78 5.78 -11.40
N ASN A 217 -14.03 7.06 -11.23
CA ASN A 217 -13.12 7.92 -10.45
C ASN A 217 -12.99 7.57 -8.95
N SER A 218 -13.84 6.71 -8.39
CA SER A 218 -13.88 6.47 -6.94
C SER A 218 -13.17 5.19 -6.44
N LEU A 219 -12.84 4.20 -7.28
CA LEU A 219 -12.19 2.98 -6.74
C LEU A 219 -10.75 3.23 -6.24
N PRO A 220 -10.29 2.44 -5.26
CA PRO A 220 -8.93 2.48 -4.75
C PRO A 220 -7.89 2.34 -5.86
N SER A 221 -6.77 3.03 -5.71
CA SER A 221 -5.68 3.00 -6.69
C SER A 221 -4.69 1.86 -6.44
N ILE A 222 -4.71 1.28 -5.23
CA ILE A 222 -3.73 0.31 -4.77
C ILE A 222 -4.43 -0.94 -4.25
N LEU A 223 -3.90 -2.10 -4.63
CA LEU A 223 -4.18 -3.38 -3.96
C LEU A 223 -2.99 -3.72 -3.09
N HIS A 224 -3.18 -3.79 -1.77
CA HIS A 224 -2.16 -4.25 -0.83
C HIS A 224 -2.38 -5.73 -0.55
N TYR A 225 -1.57 -6.60 -1.16
CA TYR A 225 -1.78 -8.04 -1.12
C TYR A 225 -0.98 -8.74 -0.02
N CYS A 226 -0.88 -8.11 1.16
CA CYS A 226 -0.16 -8.68 2.31
C CYS A 226 -0.94 -9.82 3.01
N GLN A 227 -2.25 -9.87 2.81
CA GLN A 227 -3.12 -10.90 3.38
C GLN A 227 -3.18 -12.17 2.52
N ARG A 228 -3.93 -13.16 3.01
CA ARG A 228 -4.33 -14.34 2.26
C ARG A 228 -5.81 -14.20 1.93
N TYR A 229 -6.16 -14.45 0.68
CA TYR A 229 -7.54 -14.39 0.21
C TYR A 229 -8.01 -15.78 -0.19
N MET A 230 -9.23 -16.16 0.19
CA MET A 230 -9.73 -17.50 -0.09
C MET A 230 -11.25 -17.54 -0.21
N ILE A 231 -11.74 -18.13 -1.30
CA ILE A 231 -13.14 -18.48 -1.51
C ILE A 231 -13.20 -19.83 -2.20
N SER A 232 -13.86 -20.81 -1.59
CA SER A 232 -13.86 -22.18 -2.13
C SER A 232 -12.41 -22.65 -2.42
N GLU A 233 -12.17 -23.24 -3.58
CA GLU A 233 -10.85 -23.65 -4.10
C GLU A 233 -10.09 -22.51 -4.79
N TRP A 234 -10.53 -21.26 -4.65
CA TRP A 234 -9.82 -20.09 -5.15
C TRP A 234 -9.04 -19.44 -4.02
N PHE A 235 -7.73 -19.33 -4.21
CA PHE A 235 -6.83 -18.87 -3.19
C PHE A 235 -5.78 -17.93 -3.78
N PHE A 236 -5.45 -16.89 -3.02
CA PHE A 236 -4.27 -16.08 -3.23
C PHE A 236 -3.47 -15.95 -1.93
N GLY A 237 -2.15 -16.09 -2.04
CA GLY A 237 -1.24 -15.75 -0.97
C GLY A 237 0.16 -15.49 -1.49
N LYS A 238 0.72 -14.32 -1.17
CA LYS A 238 2.03 -13.84 -1.65
C LYS A 238 3.13 -14.91 -1.61
N ARG A 239 3.29 -15.61 -0.49
CA ARG A 239 4.34 -16.64 -0.33
C ARG A 239 4.17 -17.86 -1.24
N LYS A 240 2.94 -18.17 -1.66
CA LYS A 240 2.66 -19.25 -2.62
C LYS A 240 2.96 -18.85 -4.07
N ILE A 241 3.22 -17.58 -4.36
CA ILE A 241 3.69 -17.12 -5.67
C ILE A 241 5.22 -16.99 -5.70
N PHE A 242 5.82 -16.49 -4.62
CA PHE A 242 7.23 -16.05 -4.67
C PHE A 242 8.23 -16.90 -3.87
N GLN A 243 7.78 -17.68 -2.88
CA GLN A 243 8.70 -18.39 -1.97
C GLN A 243 8.57 -19.91 -1.99
N ASN A 244 7.39 -20.44 -2.32
CA ASN A 244 7.07 -21.87 -2.17
C ASN A 244 6.70 -22.58 -3.48
N LEU A 245 7.01 -21.99 -4.64
CA LEU A 245 6.83 -22.66 -5.92
C LEU A 245 8.15 -23.29 -6.39
N PRO A 246 8.12 -24.47 -7.03
CA PRO A 246 9.22 -24.91 -7.90
C PRO A 246 9.35 -24.01 -9.16
N TYR A 247 8.42 -23.09 -9.36
CA TYR A 247 8.34 -22.16 -10.47
C TYR A 247 8.59 -20.73 -9.99
N GLN A 248 9.62 -20.07 -10.50
CA GLN A 248 9.70 -18.62 -10.46
C GLN A 248 8.54 -18.09 -11.31
N PHE A 249 7.48 -17.56 -10.69
CA PHE A 249 6.26 -17.19 -11.42
C PHE A 249 6.56 -16.26 -12.61
N LEU A 250 7.49 -15.33 -12.43
CA LEU A 250 8.09 -14.52 -13.49
C LEU A 250 9.21 -15.29 -14.22
N SER A 251 8.84 -16.40 -14.87
CA SER A 251 9.72 -17.16 -15.75
C SER A 251 8.99 -17.55 -17.03
N CYS A 252 9.76 -17.85 -18.08
CA CYS A 252 9.21 -18.23 -19.37
C CYS A 252 8.39 -19.52 -19.30
N GLY A 253 8.84 -20.51 -18.52
CA GLY A 253 8.18 -21.82 -18.41
C GLY A 253 7.00 -21.89 -17.43
N SER A 254 6.89 -20.97 -16.46
CA SER A 254 5.79 -20.99 -15.49
C SER A 254 4.45 -20.69 -16.17
N PRO A 255 3.37 -21.45 -15.91
CA PRO A 255 2.04 -21.03 -16.33
C PRO A 255 1.60 -19.75 -15.61
N LEU A 256 0.62 -19.06 -16.22
CA LEU A 256 -0.10 -17.95 -15.62
C LEU A 256 -1.08 -18.47 -14.55
N LEU A 257 -1.51 -17.59 -13.64
CA LEU A 257 -2.53 -17.91 -12.65
C LEU A 257 -3.84 -18.31 -13.34
N ALA A 258 -4.50 -19.34 -12.80
CA ALA A 258 -5.82 -19.74 -13.27
C ALA A 258 -6.81 -18.58 -13.09
N THR A 259 -7.65 -18.35 -14.10
CA THR A 259 -8.64 -17.26 -14.09
C THR A 259 -9.81 -17.64 -13.17
N PRO A 260 -10.12 -16.83 -12.14
CA PRO A 260 -11.27 -17.08 -11.27
C PRO A 260 -12.59 -17.01 -12.05
N PRO A 261 -13.63 -17.76 -11.65
CA PRO A 261 -14.90 -17.77 -12.35
C PRO A 261 -15.63 -16.45 -12.14
N LYS A 262 -16.42 -16.05 -13.15
CA LYS A 262 -17.15 -14.76 -13.14
C LYS A 262 -18.15 -14.64 -12.00
N ASP A 263 -18.65 -15.77 -11.49
CA ASP A 263 -19.61 -15.84 -10.40
C ASP A 263 -18.97 -16.05 -9.03
N LEU A 264 -17.63 -15.95 -8.91
CA LEU A 264 -16.95 -16.00 -7.61
C LEU A 264 -17.55 -15.07 -6.54
N PRO A 265 -17.99 -13.82 -6.86
CA PRO A 265 -18.61 -12.93 -5.88
C PRO A 265 -19.94 -13.46 -5.31
N LYS A 266 -20.57 -14.43 -6.00
CA LYS A 266 -21.82 -15.07 -5.57
C LYS A 266 -21.59 -16.29 -4.67
N ALA A 267 -20.33 -16.57 -4.32
CA ALA A 267 -19.99 -17.62 -3.37
C ALA A 267 -20.66 -17.38 -2.01
N ARG A 268 -20.86 -18.46 -1.24
CA ARG A 268 -21.61 -18.43 0.03
C ARG A 268 -20.76 -18.77 1.26
N TYR A 269 -19.52 -19.20 1.04
CA TYR A 269 -18.64 -19.68 2.11
C TYR A 269 -17.18 -19.58 1.70
N GLN A 270 -16.31 -19.52 2.70
CA GLN A 270 -14.88 -19.78 2.56
C GLN A 270 -14.60 -21.23 2.96
N ILE A 271 -13.62 -21.86 2.30
CA ILE A 271 -13.02 -23.12 2.74
C ILE A 271 -11.73 -22.76 3.48
N LYS A 272 -11.30 -23.55 4.47
CA LYS A 272 -9.96 -23.38 5.06
C LYS A 272 -8.90 -24.09 4.22
N PRO A 273 -7.63 -23.66 4.26
CA PRO A 273 -6.55 -24.41 3.64
C PRO A 273 -6.52 -25.87 4.14
N PRO A 274 -6.13 -26.83 3.29
CA PRO A 274 -5.91 -28.22 3.67
C PRO A 274 -5.02 -28.32 4.93
N GLY A 275 -5.42 -29.15 5.90
CA GLY A 275 -4.66 -29.41 7.13
C GLY A 275 -5.32 -28.98 8.45
N GLN A 276 -6.38 -28.18 8.44
CA GLN A 276 -7.17 -27.84 9.65
C GLN A 276 -8.57 -28.49 9.70
N GLY A 277 -8.83 -29.44 8.79
CA GLY A 277 -10.15 -29.98 8.51
C GLY A 277 -10.94 -29.03 7.60
N GLU A 278 -11.45 -29.55 6.49
CA GLU A 278 -12.35 -28.80 5.60
C GLU A 278 -13.62 -28.45 6.37
N LYS A 279 -13.71 -27.20 6.81
CA LYS A 279 -14.92 -26.64 7.39
C LYS A 279 -15.28 -25.41 6.58
N ASN A 280 -16.54 -25.35 6.17
CA ASN A 280 -17.11 -24.16 5.57
C ASN A 280 -17.30 -23.11 6.66
N TYR A 281 -16.68 -21.95 6.50
CA TYR A 281 -16.88 -20.82 7.39
C TYR A 281 -17.88 -19.87 6.76
N ARG A 282 -18.93 -19.55 7.53
CA ARG A 282 -19.84 -18.46 7.20
C ARG A 282 -19.18 -17.17 7.64
N VAL A 283 -18.79 -16.39 6.65
CA VAL A 283 -18.38 -14.99 6.76
C VAL A 283 -19.51 -14.11 6.22
N SER A 284 -19.42 -12.79 6.42
CA SER A 284 -20.43 -11.87 5.90
C SER A 284 -20.42 -11.87 4.36
N ARG A 285 -21.55 -11.48 3.74
CA ARG A 285 -21.60 -11.34 2.26
C ARG A 285 -20.61 -10.27 1.77
N GLU A 286 -20.45 -9.21 2.55
CA GLU A 286 -19.52 -8.12 2.31
C GLU A 286 -18.07 -8.65 2.28
N GLU A 287 -17.66 -9.39 3.31
CA GLU A 287 -16.33 -10.01 3.36
C GLU A 287 -16.11 -10.98 2.19
N LEU A 288 -17.09 -11.81 1.83
CA LEU A 288 -17.00 -12.68 0.63
C LEU A 288 -16.83 -11.90 -0.66
N LYS A 289 -17.54 -10.78 -0.81
CA LYS A 289 -17.43 -9.93 -1.99
C LYS A 289 -16.04 -9.30 -2.09
N ARG A 290 -15.51 -8.80 -0.97
CA ARG A 290 -14.16 -8.21 -0.88
C ARG A 290 -13.06 -9.23 -1.13
N GLU A 291 -13.19 -10.44 -0.58
CA GLU A 291 -12.32 -11.58 -0.88
C GLU A 291 -12.32 -11.92 -2.37
N ALA A 292 -13.51 -11.97 -2.99
CA ALA A 292 -13.65 -12.26 -4.41
C ALA A 292 -12.99 -11.16 -5.24
N TYR A 293 -13.18 -9.90 -4.84
CA TYR A 293 -12.55 -8.75 -5.47
C TYR A 293 -11.03 -8.89 -5.44
N MET A 294 -10.43 -9.14 -4.26
CA MET A 294 -8.98 -9.29 -4.15
C MET A 294 -8.44 -10.45 -4.99
N ILE A 295 -9.10 -11.61 -4.95
CA ILE A 295 -8.72 -12.76 -5.78
C ILE A 295 -8.76 -12.40 -7.27
N CYS A 296 -9.85 -11.80 -7.75
CA CYS A 296 -10.03 -11.47 -9.15
C CYS A 296 -9.08 -10.34 -9.60
N ALA A 297 -8.98 -9.27 -8.83
CA ALA A 297 -8.18 -8.09 -9.15
C ALA A 297 -6.68 -8.42 -9.15
N ILE A 298 -6.18 -9.08 -8.10
CA ILE A 298 -4.76 -9.44 -8.02
C ILE A 298 -4.40 -10.45 -9.10
N THR A 299 -5.26 -11.45 -9.37
CA THR A 299 -5.00 -12.44 -10.41
C THR A 299 -4.89 -11.78 -11.79
N ASN A 300 -5.82 -10.88 -12.12
CA ASN A 300 -5.78 -10.14 -13.39
C ASN A 300 -4.52 -9.28 -13.52
N ALA A 301 -4.19 -8.48 -12.49
CA ALA A 301 -3.01 -7.63 -12.53
C ALA A 301 -1.70 -8.44 -12.61
N THR A 302 -1.61 -9.52 -11.84
CA THR A 302 -0.44 -10.40 -11.81
C THR A 302 -0.25 -11.14 -13.15
N ASN A 303 -1.34 -11.62 -13.76
CA ASN A 303 -1.30 -12.22 -15.09
C ASN A 303 -0.94 -11.20 -16.18
N ALA A 304 -1.46 -9.98 -16.11
CA ALA A 304 -1.10 -8.92 -17.06
C ALA A 304 0.40 -8.59 -17.00
N ALA A 305 0.96 -8.49 -15.79
CA ALA A 305 2.40 -8.28 -15.61
C ALA A 305 3.24 -9.46 -16.13
N ALA A 306 2.82 -10.70 -15.85
CA ALA A 306 3.51 -11.89 -16.32
C ALA A 306 3.43 -12.05 -17.85
N LEU A 307 2.29 -11.74 -18.46
CA LEU A 307 2.12 -11.70 -19.92
C LEU A 307 3.06 -10.68 -20.54
N HIS A 308 3.09 -9.44 -20.02
CA HIS A 308 4.00 -8.41 -20.50
C HIS A 308 5.47 -8.87 -20.42
N PHE A 309 5.90 -9.42 -19.27
CA PHE A 309 7.23 -9.98 -19.13
C PHE A 309 7.52 -11.06 -20.18
N LYS A 310 6.61 -12.02 -20.35
CA LYS A 310 6.78 -13.13 -21.30
C LYS A 310 6.87 -12.66 -22.74
N ASP A 311 6.01 -11.74 -23.16
CA ASP A 311 6.01 -11.18 -24.51
C ASP A 311 7.33 -10.47 -24.86
N HIS A 312 8.00 -9.88 -23.87
CA HIS A 312 9.21 -9.09 -24.10
C HIS A 312 10.51 -9.85 -23.81
N ALA A 313 10.48 -10.88 -22.94
CA ALA A 313 11.69 -11.55 -22.48
C ALA A 313 11.80 -13.04 -22.89
N CYS A 314 10.71 -13.70 -23.29
CA CYS A 314 10.67 -15.16 -23.36
C CYS A 314 10.55 -15.78 -24.76
N GLY A 315 10.33 -14.97 -25.80
CA GLY A 315 10.16 -15.47 -27.17
C GLY A 315 8.96 -16.42 -27.33
N SER A 316 9.00 -17.28 -28.35
CA SER A 316 7.88 -18.13 -28.76
C SER A 316 7.52 -19.27 -27.79
N ASP A 317 8.47 -19.69 -26.95
CA ASP A 317 8.31 -20.85 -26.06
C ASP A 317 7.72 -20.48 -24.70
N ALA A 318 7.28 -19.23 -24.53
CA ALA A 318 6.66 -18.76 -23.31
C ALA A 318 5.37 -19.52 -23.00
N ASN A 319 5.25 -20.01 -21.77
CA ASN A 319 4.03 -20.64 -21.29
C ASN A 319 2.97 -19.57 -20.98
N MET A 320 1.99 -19.44 -21.88
CA MET A 320 0.88 -18.47 -21.79
C MET A 320 -0.41 -19.08 -21.23
N LYS A 321 -0.37 -20.28 -20.65
CA LYS A 321 -1.58 -20.98 -20.17
C LYS A 321 -1.98 -20.50 -18.77
N ASN A 322 -3.26 -20.16 -18.58
CA ASN A 322 -3.86 -19.81 -17.29
C ASN A 322 -4.22 -21.09 -16.49
N THR A 323 -3.23 -21.82 -16.01
CA THR A 323 -3.43 -23.12 -15.36
C THR A 323 -2.91 -23.23 -13.93
N LEU A 324 -2.21 -22.22 -13.42
CA LEU A 324 -1.67 -22.26 -12.06
C LEU A 324 -2.77 -21.92 -11.04
N ASN A 325 -3.39 -22.95 -10.45
CA ASN A 325 -4.25 -22.78 -9.29
C ASN A 325 -3.39 -22.82 -8.01
N LEU A 326 -3.36 -21.72 -7.25
CA LEU A 326 -2.56 -21.67 -6.03
C LEU A 326 -3.12 -22.54 -4.89
N TYR A 327 -4.40 -22.90 -4.94
CA TYR A 327 -5.00 -23.82 -3.98
C TYR A 327 -4.45 -25.25 -4.12
N SER A 328 -4.09 -25.70 -5.33
CA SER A 328 -3.53 -27.04 -5.53
C SER A 328 -2.09 -27.18 -5.02
N LEU A 329 -1.51 -26.13 -4.44
CA LEU A 329 -0.16 -26.10 -3.88
C LEU A 329 -0.14 -26.32 -2.36
N PHE A 330 -1.28 -26.61 -1.75
CA PHE A 330 -1.39 -26.86 -0.31
C PHE A 330 -0.96 -28.27 0.09
#